data_AF-A0A0U9HA33-F1
#
_entry.id   AF-A0A0U9HA33-F1
#
_cell.length_a   1.000
_cell.length_b   1.000
_cell.length_c   1.000
_cell.angle_alpha   90.00
_cell.angle_beta   90.00
_cell.angle_gamma   90.00
#
_symmetry.space_group_name_H-M   'P 1'
#
loop_
_entity.id
_entity.type
_entity.pdbx_description
1 polymer ?
#
loop_
_entity_poly.entity_id
_entity_poly.type
_entity_poly.pdbx_seq_one_letter_code
_entity_poly.pdbx_strand_id
1 'polypeptide(L)' 'MMLVQNELSPLSEEMDVYVSNKDCAVRVKGDKIDIVGNVFLLSHSTMHKLEETL' A
#
# COMPACT_ATOMS: atom_id res chain seq x y z
N MET A 1 12.52 -0.15 -2.26
CA MET A 1 11.28 -0.29 -3.05
C MET A 1 11.35 -1.41 -4.07
N MET A 2 12.36 -1.46 -4.96
CA MET A 2 12.44 -2.49 -6.01
C MET A 2 12.38 -3.93 -5.49
N LEU A 3 13.06 -4.25 -4.38
CA LEU A 3 12.99 -5.57 -3.76
C LEU A 3 11.57 -5.92 -3.27
N VAL A 4 10.93 -4.98 -2.56
CA VAL A 4 9.56 -5.17 -2.04
C VAL A 4 8.55 -5.38 -3.17
N GLN A 5 8.69 -4.65 -4.29
CA GLN A 5 7.83 -4.84 -5.46
C GLN A 5 8.02 -6.22 -6.08
N ASN A 6 9.25 -6.67 -6.31
CA ASN A 6 9.51 -7.97 -6.92
C ASN A 6 8.99 -9.14 -6.05
N GLU A 7 9.19 -9.07 -4.73
CA GLU A 7 8.74 -10.12 -3.80
C GLU A 7 7.22 -10.18 -3.65
N LEU A 8 6.55 -9.03 -3.69
CA LEU A 8 5.09 -8.94 -3.49
C LEU A 8 4.30 -8.90 -4.80
N SER A 9 4.97 -8.79 -5.94
CA SER A 9 4.35 -8.81 -7.27
C SER A 9 3.41 -10.00 -7.47
N PRO A 10 3.82 -11.26 -7.18
CA PRO A 10 2.92 -12.40 -7.30
C PRO A 10 1.66 -12.27 -6.43
N LEU A 11 1.80 -11.79 -5.19
CA LEU A 11 0.67 -11.58 -4.29
C LEU A 11 -0.27 -10.46 -4.78
N SER A 12 0.31 -9.43 -5.42
CA SER A 12 -0.43 -8.30 -5.95
C SER A 12 -1.31 -8.61 -7.16
N GLU A 13 -1.12 -9.77 -7.79
CA GLU A 13 -2.03 -10.28 -8.83
C GLU A 13 -3.31 -10.90 -8.22
N GLU A 14 -3.26 -11.29 -6.94
CA GLU A 14 -4.38 -11.93 -6.24
C GLU A 14 -5.15 -10.95 -5.33
N MET A 15 -4.46 -9.94 -4.79
CA MET A 15 -5.04 -8.94 -3.90
C MET A 15 -4.27 -7.63 -3.92
N ASP A 16 -4.95 -6.53 -3.58
CA ASP A 16 -4.30 -5.25 -3.34
C ASP A 16 -3.39 -5.31 -2.09
N VAL A 17 -2.15 -4.85 -2.22
CA VAL A 17 -1.17 -4.86 -1.13
C VAL A 17 -0.79 -3.42 -0.74
N TYR A 18 -1.09 -3.06 0.50
CA TYR A 18 -0.68 -1.78 1.08
C TYR A 18 0.72 -1.89 1.69
N VAL A 19 1.67 -1.17 1.11
CA VAL A 19 3.08 -1.14 1.53
C VAL A 19 3.33 0.14 2.33
N SER A 20 3.48 0.00 3.64
CA SER A 20 3.85 1.09 4.55
C SER A 20 5.32 0.98 4.98
N ASN A 21 5.96 2.11 5.27
CA ASN A 21 7.29 2.16 5.89
C ASN A 21 7.19 2.66 7.35
N LYS A 22 8.32 2.89 8.02
CA LYS A 22 8.39 3.51 9.35
C LYS A 22 7.58 4.81 9.39
N ASP A 23 6.92 5.06 10.52
CA ASP A 23 6.12 6.27 10.79
C ASP A 23 4.93 6.48 9.83
N CYS A 24 4.41 5.40 9.23
CA CYS A 24 3.22 5.38 8.38
C CYS A 24 2.11 4.54 9.01
N ALA A 25 0.85 4.76 8.61
CA ALA A 25 -0.28 3.94 9.04
C ALA A 25 -1.38 3.84 7.98
N VAL A 26 -2.11 2.72 8.02
CA VAL A 26 -3.37 2.53 7.30
C VAL A 26 -4.44 2.25 8.36
N ARG A 27 -5.45 3.12 8.45
CA ARG A 27 -6.58 2.99 9.38
C ARG A 27 -7.82 2.61 8.58
N VAL A 28 -8.52 1.57 9.01
CA VAL A 28 -9.83 1.19 8.45
C VAL A 28 -10.91 1.52 9.47
N LYS A 29 -11.92 2.29 9.05
CA LYS A 29 -13.08 2.65 9.88
C LYS A 29 -14.37 2.51 9.07
N GLY A 30 -15.04 1.36 9.22
CA GLY A 30 -16.12 0.98 8.32
C GLY A 30 -15.59 0.85 6.90
N ASP A 31 -16.25 1.53 5.96
CA ASP A 31 -15.86 1.51 4.54
C ASP A 31 -14.83 2.58 4.16
N LYS A 32 -14.32 3.33 5.15
CA LYS A 32 -13.31 4.37 4.93
C LYS A 32 -11.91 3.85 5.27
N ILE A 33 -10.97 4.12 4.37
CA ILE A 33 -9.54 3.92 4.59
C ILE A 33 -8.88 5.29 4.73
N ASP A 34 -8.09 5.46 5.79
CA ASP A 34 -7.26 6.62 5.99
C ASP A 34 -5.77 6.22 5.99
N ILE A 35 -4.99 6.90 5.16
CA ILE A 35 -3.55 6.81 4.95
C ILE A 35 -2.83 7.91 5.74
N VAL A 36 -1.80 7.54 6.51
CA VAL A 36 -0.87 8.47 7.18
C VAL A 36 0.55 8.15 6.73
N GLY A 37 1.30 9.17 6.30
CA GLY A 37 2.67 9.04 5.80
C GLY A 37 2.79 8.45 4.39
N ASN A 38 3.98 7.93 4.06
CA ASN A 38 4.30 7.37 2.74
C ASN A 38 3.82 5.91 2.62
N VAL A 39 2.56 5.74 2.26
CA VAL A 39 1.98 4.43 1.92
C VAL A 39 1.85 4.28 0.40
N PHE A 40 2.11 3.07 -0.08
CA PHE A 40 1.97 2.70 -1.49
C PHE A 40 0.95 1.57 -1.63
N LEU A 41 0.20 1.60 -2.71
CA LEU A 41 -0.60 0.47 -3.18
C LEU A 41 0.19 -0.27 -4.25
N LEU A 42 0.40 -1.57 -4.07
CA LEU A 42 0.88 -2.48 -5.08
C LEU A 42 -0.31 -3.32 -5.56
N SER A 43 -0.67 -3.18 -6.84
CA SER A 43 -1.77 -3.91 -7.47
C SER A 43 -1.34 -4.27 -8.90
N HIS A 44 -1.54 -5.53 -9.30
CA HIS A 44 -1.16 -6.03 -10.62
C HIS A 44 0.29 -5.67 -10.97
N SER A 45 1.20 -5.96 -10.03
CA SER A 45 2.63 -5.68 -10.10
C SER A 45 3.01 -4.20 -10.28
N THR A 46 2.05 -3.28 -10.13
CA THR A 46 2.25 -1.84 -10.33
C THR A 46 2.12 -1.11 -9.00
N MET A 47 3.14 -0.29 -8.70
CA MET A 47 3.21 0.47 -7.44
C MET A 47 2.74 1.91 -7.63
N HIS A 48 1.80 2.34 -6.80
CA HIS A 48 1.25 3.69 -6.77
C HIS A 48 1.37 4.27 -5.36
N LYS A 49 1.86 5.50 -5.23
CA LYS A 49 1.81 6.20 -3.94
C LYS A 49 0.37 6.63 -3.66
N LEU A 50 -0.10 6.41 -2.44
CA LEU A 50 -1.41 6.88 -1.98
C LEU A 50 -1.29 8.29 -1.41
N GLU A 51 -2.35 9.07 -1.58
CA GLU A 51 -2.47 10.38 -0.97
C GLU A 51 -2.72 10.25 0.54
N GLU A 52 -2.12 11.15 1.32
CA GLU A 52 -2.33 11.20 2.77
C GLU A 52 -3.73 11.72 3.11
N THR A 53 -4.32 11.17 4.17
CA THR A 53 -5.70 11.42 4.61
C THR A 53 -5.77 11.42 6.16
N LEU A 54 -6.96 11.58 6.76
CA LEU A 54 -7.16 12.00 8.17
C LEU A 54 -7.89 10.95 9.03
#